data_AF-A0A520AF45-F1
#
_entry.id   AF-A0A520AF45-F1
#
_cell.length_a   1.000
_cell.length_b   1.000
_cell.length_c   1.000
_cell.angle_alpha   90.00
_cell.angle_beta   90.00
_cell.angle_gamma   90.00
#
_symmetry.space_group_name_H-M   'P 1'
#
loop_
_entity.id
_entity.type
_entity.pdbx_description
1 polymer ?
#
loop_
_entity_poly.entity_id
_entity_poly.type
_entity_poly.pdbx_seq_one_letter_code
_entity_poly.pdbx_strand_id
1 'polypeptide(L)'
;HANITTGLDENKFGINSWDLPACADTLKRSGNLEFIGIHFHIGSQITEMEVFRHLCVKVNEFSNWFSERGFLVRILNVGGGLGIDYRSPDGQIPDFEQYFKIFSDFLDVKAGQEVHFELGRALVGQCASLISRVLYVKNGRKKNFVILDAGMTELMRPALYHAYHKIENLSSNSQNGGFIKYDVVGPICESTDCFGKEIELALTERGDLFAIRSTGAYGEVMASHYNLRENVRVVYNEEA
;
A
#
# COMPACT_ATOMS: atom_id res chain seq x y z
N HIS A 1 10.00 1.00 0.01
CA HIS A 1 10.43 1.63 1.28
C HIS A 1 11.04 0.58 2.18
N ALA A 2 12.08 0.92 2.94
CA ALA A 2 12.79 -0.01 3.83
C ALA A 2 11.85 -0.73 4.82
N ASN A 3 10.76 -0.08 5.24
CA ASN A 3 9.79 -0.63 6.21
C ASN A 3 8.69 -1.52 5.59
N ILE A 4 8.78 -1.88 4.30
CA ILE A 4 7.70 -2.59 3.57
C ILE A 4 8.19 -3.92 2.94
N THR A 5 9.48 -4.23 3.07
CA THR A 5 10.06 -5.51 2.60
C THR A 5 9.91 -6.54 3.72
N THR A 6 9.12 -7.61 3.51
CA THR A 6 8.86 -8.63 4.54
C THR A 6 9.58 -9.95 4.31
N GLY A 7 10.22 -10.16 3.15
CA GLY A 7 10.84 -11.44 2.76
C GLY A 7 12.36 -11.58 2.92
N LEU A 8 13.04 -10.77 3.74
CA LEU A 8 14.47 -10.94 4.04
C LEU A 8 14.66 -11.70 5.36
N ASP A 9 15.75 -12.46 5.49
CA ASP A 9 16.10 -13.28 6.67
C ASP A 9 16.15 -12.49 8.00
N GLU A 10 16.23 -11.16 7.93
CA GLU A 10 16.27 -10.27 9.10
C GLU A 10 14.87 -9.86 9.61
N ASN A 11 13.80 -10.31 8.95
CA ASN A 11 12.43 -9.92 9.30
C ASN A 11 11.79 -10.88 10.30
N LYS A 12 10.93 -10.33 11.16
CA LYS A 12 10.20 -11.08 12.20
C LYS A 12 9.12 -12.06 11.67
N PHE A 13 9.00 -12.25 10.36
CA PHE A 13 7.89 -12.94 9.72
C PHE A 13 8.33 -14.27 9.11
N GLY A 14 7.44 -15.26 9.16
CA GLY A 14 7.65 -16.55 8.53
C GLY A 14 8.48 -17.51 9.37
N ILE A 15 8.89 -18.61 8.72
CA ILE A 15 9.73 -19.66 9.28
C ILE A 15 10.97 -19.74 8.41
N ASN A 16 12.15 -19.74 9.03
CA ASN A 16 13.39 -19.85 8.26
C ASN A 16 13.50 -21.24 7.61
N SER A 17 14.16 -21.31 6.47
CA SER A 17 14.33 -22.57 5.73
C SER A 17 15.03 -23.67 6.55
N TRP A 18 15.96 -23.29 7.43
CA TRP A 18 16.66 -24.23 8.32
C TRP A 18 15.80 -24.77 9.47
N ASP A 19 14.68 -24.09 9.81
CA ASP A 19 13.75 -24.54 10.84
C ASP A 19 12.68 -25.51 10.29
N LEU A 20 12.50 -25.55 8.97
CA LEU A 20 11.48 -26.38 8.31
C LEU A 20 11.53 -27.87 8.66
N PRO A 21 12.70 -28.55 8.76
CA PRO A 21 12.74 -29.94 9.20
C PRO A 21 12.10 -30.15 10.57
N ALA A 22 12.35 -29.27 11.53
CA ALA A 22 11.78 -29.36 12.88
C ALA A 22 10.27 -29.07 12.87
N CYS A 23 9.81 -28.13 12.04
CA CYS A 23 8.38 -27.86 11.85
C CYS A 23 7.66 -29.08 11.26
N ALA A 24 8.22 -29.72 10.23
CA ALA A 24 7.67 -30.93 9.63
C ALA A 24 7.55 -32.07 10.65
N ASP A 25 8.59 -32.29 11.46
CA ASP A 25 8.57 -33.30 12.52
C ASP A 25 7.49 -33.03 13.58
N THR A 26 7.29 -31.75 13.92
CA THR A 26 6.25 -31.33 14.87
C THR A 26 4.86 -31.57 14.30
N LEU A 27 4.63 -31.20 13.03
CA LEU A 27 3.35 -31.42 12.35
C LEU A 27 2.99 -32.92 12.30
N LYS A 28 3.94 -33.80 11.99
CA LYS A 28 3.70 -35.25 11.94
C LYS A 28 3.31 -35.86 13.29
N ARG A 29 3.77 -35.29 14.39
CA ARG A 29 3.46 -35.76 15.75
C ARG A 29 2.19 -35.15 16.32
N SER A 30 1.64 -34.13 15.67
CA SER A 30 0.51 -33.34 16.17
C SER A 30 -0.81 -33.87 15.63
N GLY A 31 -1.49 -34.74 16.37
CA GLY A 31 -2.77 -35.32 15.96
C GLY A 31 -3.95 -34.33 15.85
N ASN A 32 -3.77 -33.10 16.35
CA ASN A 32 -4.79 -32.05 16.32
C ASN A 32 -4.52 -30.97 15.25
N LEU A 33 -3.49 -31.14 14.42
CA LEU A 33 -3.14 -30.20 13.36
C LEU A 33 -3.27 -30.88 11.99
N GLU A 34 -3.94 -30.21 11.05
CA GLU A 34 -3.96 -30.59 9.65
C GLU A 34 -3.09 -29.61 8.85
N PHE A 35 -2.08 -30.14 8.17
CA PHE A 35 -1.32 -29.35 7.20
C PHE A 35 -2.12 -29.26 5.90
N ILE A 36 -2.48 -28.04 5.50
CA ILE A 36 -3.28 -27.79 4.29
C ILE A 36 -2.52 -27.05 3.18
N GLY A 37 -1.39 -26.41 3.48
CA GLY A 37 -0.72 -25.57 2.49
C GLY A 37 0.47 -24.78 3.01
N ILE A 38 1.01 -23.94 2.12
CA ILE A 38 2.12 -23.04 2.38
C ILE A 38 1.74 -21.60 2.03
N HIS A 39 2.31 -20.64 2.75
CA HIS A 39 2.03 -19.21 2.61
C HIS A 39 3.31 -18.40 2.47
N PHE A 40 3.27 -17.42 1.57
CA PHE A 40 4.34 -16.47 1.35
C PHE A 40 3.77 -15.05 1.27
N HIS A 41 4.48 -14.09 1.87
CA HIS A 41 4.24 -12.68 1.68
C HIS A 41 5.57 -11.92 1.63
N ILE A 42 5.95 -11.46 0.44
CA ILE A 42 7.31 -10.95 0.18
C ILE A 42 7.44 -9.44 0.35
N GLY A 43 6.33 -8.72 0.45
CA GLY A 43 6.30 -7.29 0.73
C GLY A 43 5.05 -6.61 0.16
N SER A 44 5.05 -5.28 0.19
CA SER A 44 3.96 -4.45 -0.36
C SER A 44 4.49 -3.31 -1.22
N GLN A 45 3.64 -2.79 -2.10
CA GLN A 45 3.98 -1.76 -3.09
C GLN A 45 5.10 -2.23 -4.04
N ILE A 46 5.03 -3.49 -4.48
CA ILE A 46 5.95 -4.08 -5.46
C ILE A 46 5.45 -3.72 -6.85
N THR A 47 6.27 -2.98 -7.60
CA THR A 47 5.99 -2.59 -8.99
C THR A 47 6.78 -3.42 -9.99
N GLU A 48 7.82 -4.13 -9.55
CA GLU A 48 8.67 -4.96 -10.40
C GLU A 48 8.15 -6.39 -10.47
N MET A 49 7.59 -6.77 -11.62
CA MET A 49 6.96 -8.08 -11.82
C MET A 49 7.89 -9.28 -11.65
N GLU A 50 9.18 -9.09 -11.94
CA GLU A 50 10.22 -10.11 -11.78
C GLU A 50 10.32 -10.65 -10.34
N VAL A 51 9.94 -9.83 -9.35
CA VAL A 51 9.91 -10.22 -7.95
C VAL A 51 8.86 -11.33 -7.71
N PHE A 52 7.71 -11.29 -8.38
CA PHE A 52 6.69 -12.34 -8.30
C PHE A 52 7.10 -13.61 -9.06
N ARG A 53 7.90 -13.48 -10.12
CA ARG A 53 8.49 -14.64 -10.81
C ARG A 53 9.44 -15.39 -9.88
N HIS A 54 10.32 -14.69 -9.18
CA HIS A 54 11.19 -15.30 -8.16
C HIS A 54 10.41 -15.94 -7.02
N LEU A 55 9.28 -15.34 -6.62
CA LEU A 55 8.38 -15.97 -5.64
C LEU A 55 7.86 -17.32 -6.14
N CYS A 56 7.40 -17.43 -7.39
CA CYS A 56 6.92 -18.69 -7.95
C CYS A 56 7.97 -19.81 -7.85
N VAL A 57 9.23 -19.49 -8.17
CA VAL A 57 10.36 -20.44 -8.04
C VAL A 57 10.47 -20.97 -6.60
N LYS A 58 10.38 -20.08 -5.61
CA LYS A 58 10.44 -20.47 -4.19
C LYS A 58 9.22 -21.25 -3.73
N VAL A 59 8.02 -20.88 -4.16
CA VAL A 59 6.80 -21.62 -3.84
C VAL A 59 6.89 -23.05 -4.37
N ASN A 60 7.36 -23.23 -5.61
CA ASN A 60 7.54 -24.55 -6.21
C ASN A 60 8.57 -25.40 -5.44
N GLU A 61 9.71 -24.80 -5.07
CA GLU A 61 10.75 -25.44 -4.25
C GLU A 61 10.19 -25.97 -2.93
N PHE A 62 9.48 -25.14 -2.17
CA PHE A 62 8.92 -25.53 -0.88
C PHE A 62 7.71 -26.49 -1.00
N SER A 63 6.85 -26.30 -2.00
CA SER A 63 5.74 -27.21 -2.30
C SER A 63 6.26 -28.63 -2.54
N ASN A 64 7.34 -28.77 -3.32
CA ASN A 64 7.98 -30.06 -3.56
C ASN A 64 8.65 -30.62 -2.30
N TRP A 65 9.37 -29.78 -1.55
CA TRP A 65 10.01 -30.19 -0.29
C TRP A 65 9.01 -30.80 0.71
N PHE A 66 7.82 -30.19 0.86
CA PHE A 66 6.74 -30.72 1.70
C PHE A 66 6.11 -31.98 1.11
N SER A 67 5.86 -32.01 -0.20
CA SER A 67 5.30 -33.16 -0.90
C SER A 67 6.17 -34.42 -0.74
N GLU A 68 7.50 -34.30 -0.93
CA GLU A 68 8.48 -35.38 -0.76
C GLU A 68 8.52 -35.95 0.67
N ARG A 69 8.03 -35.19 1.65
CA ARG A 69 7.96 -35.58 3.06
C ARG A 69 6.61 -36.15 3.48
N GLY A 70 5.71 -36.36 2.52
CA GLY A 70 4.39 -36.96 2.72
C GLY A 70 3.30 -35.96 3.14
N PHE A 71 3.54 -34.66 2.99
CA PHE A 71 2.50 -33.66 3.22
C PHE A 71 1.68 -33.40 1.95
N LEU A 72 0.37 -33.37 2.09
CA LEU A 72 -0.52 -32.96 1.00
C LEU A 72 -0.64 -31.42 1.01
N VAL A 73 0.07 -30.76 0.11
CA VAL A 73 -0.05 -29.30 -0.09
C VAL A 73 -1.31 -29.04 -0.91
N ARG A 74 -2.41 -28.59 -0.30
CA ARG A 74 -3.67 -28.27 -1.00
C ARG A 74 -3.73 -26.80 -1.41
N ILE A 75 -3.13 -25.91 -0.63
CA ILE A 75 -3.18 -24.46 -0.85
C ILE A 75 -1.77 -23.91 -1.05
N LEU A 76 -1.58 -23.17 -2.15
CA LEU A 76 -0.44 -22.31 -2.40
C LEU A 76 -0.89 -20.85 -2.23
N ASN A 77 -0.65 -20.26 -1.06
CA ASN A 77 -0.98 -18.85 -0.83
C ASN A 77 0.26 -17.99 -1.13
N VAL A 78 0.17 -17.17 -2.18
CA VAL A 78 1.27 -16.34 -2.66
C VAL A 78 1.21 -14.91 -2.11
N GLY A 79 0.28 -14.66 -1.18
CA GLY A 79 0.09 -13.36 -0.55
C GLY A 79 -0.40 -12.31 -1.54
N GLY A 80 -0.09 -11.05 -1.26
CA GLY A 80 -0.42 -9.91 -2.12
C GLY A 80 0.82 -9.14 -2.51
N GLY A 81 0.74 -7.82 -2.36
CA GLY A 81 1.90 -6.94 -2.49
C GLY A 81 2.00 -6.17 -3.80
N LEU A 82 1.19 -6.51 -4.81
CA LEU A 82 1.09 -5.76 -6.05
C LEU A 82 0.85 -4.27 -5.77
N GLY A 83 1.71 -3.43 -6.35
CA GLY A 83 1.71 -1.99 -6.16
C GLY A 83 0.72 -1.24 -7.05
N ILE A 84 0.51 0.03 -6.71
CA ILE A 84 -0.27 1.00 -7.50
C ILE A 84 0.62 2.16 -7.95
N ASP A 85 0.21 2.94 -8.96
CA ASP A 85 0.89 4.21 -9.26
C ASP A 85 0.34 5.34 -8.38
N TYR A 86 1.18 5.85 -7.47
CA TYR A 86 0.86 7.01 -6.63
C TYR A 86 1.05 8.35 -7.35
N ARG A 87 1.78 8.38 -8.47
CA ARG A 87 2.10 9.58 -9.27
C ARG A 87 1.02 9.87 -10.31
N SER A 88 0.50 8.83 -10.95
CA SER A 88 -0.53 8.92 -12.00
C SER A 88 -1.78 8.14 -11.57
N PRO A 89 -2.52 8.60 -10.55
CA PRO A 89 -3.63 7.84 -9.96
C PRO A 89 -4.80 7.60 -10.93
N ASP A 90 -4.98 8.47 -11.92
CA ASP A 90 -5.98 8.34 -13.01
C ASP A 90 -5.41 7.68 -14.27
N GLY A 91 -4.16 7.21 -14.22
CA GLY A 91 -3.50 6.51 -15.32
C GLY A 91 -4.03 5.09 -15.43
N GLN A 92 -3.14 4.11 -15.21
CA GLN A 92 -3.52 2.71 -15.23
C GLN A 92 -3.81 2.20 -13.82
N ILE A 93 -4.79 1.30 -13.72
CA ILE A 93 -4.93 0.41 -12.57
C ILE A 93 -3.72 -0.56 -12.53
N PRO A 94 -3.48 -1.26 -11.41
CA PRO A 94 -2.45 -2.29 -11.38
C PRO A 94 -2.65 -3.31 -12.50
N ASP A 95 -1.53 -3.75 -13.10
CA ASP A 95 -1.55 -4.72 -14.18
C ASP A 95 -1.84 -6.14 -13.63
N PHE A 96 -3.13 -6.38 -13.34
CA PHE A 96 -3.61 -7.66 -12.85
C PHE A 96 -3.43 -8.76 -13.89
N GLU A 97 -3.54 -8.45 -15.18
CA GLU A 97 -3.36 -9.43 -16.25
C GLU A 97 -1.93 -9.98 -16.23
N GLN A 98 -0.92 -9.11 -16.27
CA GLN A 98 0.47 -9.53 -16.17
C GLN A 98 0.78 -10.21 -14.84
N TYR A 99 0.25 -9.69 -13.74
CA TYR A 99 0.41 -10.28 -12.41
C TYR A 99 -0.08 -11.74 -12.38
N PHE A 100 -1.33 -12.00 -12.76
CA PHE A 100 -1.88 -13.36 -12.76
C PHE A 100 -1.23 -14.25 -13.83
N LYS A 101 -0.84 -13.68 -14.97
CA LYS A 101 -0.09 -14.41 -16.00
C LYS A 101 1.24 -14.97 -15.47
N ILE A 102 1.96 -14.23 -14.63
CA ILE A 102 3.19 -14.73 -14.00
C ILE A 102 2.92 -15.98 -13.16
N PHE A 103 1.89 -15.96 -12.31
CA PHE A 103 1.57 -17.15 -11.52
C PHE A 103 1.08 -18.29 -12.41
N SER A 104 0.30 -18.01 -13.46
CA SER A 104 -0.14 -19.03 -14.42
C SER A 104 1.02 -19.66 -15.20
N ASP A 105 2.07 -18.90 -15.54
CA ASP A 105 3.19 -19.37 -16.36
C ASP A 105 4.26 -20.08 -15.52
N PHE A 106 4.49 -19.64 -14.28
CA PHE A 106 5.65 -20.03 -13.49
C PHE A 106 5.34 -20.86 -12.23
N LEU A 107 4.08 -20.93 -11.78
CA LEU A 107 3.70 -21.75 -10.64
C LEU A 107 3.35 -23.18 -11.09
N ASP A 108 3.97 -24.19 -10.48
CA ASP A 108 3.69 -25.60 -10.76
C ASP A 108 2.49 -26.07 -9.91
N VAL A 109 1.29 -25.71 -10.36
CA VAL A 109 0.03 -26.03 -9.68
C VAL A 109 -0.41 -27.44 -10.04
N LYS A 110 -0.38 -28.36 -9.06
CA LYS A 110 -0.79 -29.75 -9.22
C LYS A 110 -2.31 -29.89 -9.18
N ALA A 111 -2.83 -30.96 -9.75
CA ALA A 111 -4.27 -31.25 -9.74
C ALA A 111 -4.84 -31.27 -8.31
N GLY A 112 -5.92 -30.53 -8.08
CA GLY A 112 -6.55 -30.39 -6.77
C GLY A 112 -5.90 -29.37 -5.83
N GLN A 113 -4.85 -28.65 -6.27
CA GLN A 113 -4.33 -27.49 -5.55
C GLN A 113 -5.10 -26.22 -5.88
N GLU A 114 -5.23 -25.34 -4.89
CA GLU A 114 -5.75 -23.99 -5.03
C GLU A 114 -4.62 -22.97 -4.87
N VAL A 115 -4.72 -21.87 -5.63
CA VAL A 115 -3.81 -20.72 -5.50
C VAL A 115 -4.57 -19.56 -4.86
N HIS A 116 -4.08 -19.07 -3.72
CA HIS A 116 -4.72 -18.01 -2.95
C HIS A 116 -3.90 -16.71 -3.06
N PHE A 117 -4.61 -15.59 -3.13
CA PHE A 117 -4.05 -14.24 -3.26
C PHE A 117 -4.63 -13.32 -2.19
N GLU A 118 -3.80 -12.41 -1.66
CA GLU A 118 -4.13 -11.50 -0.54
C GLU A 118 -3.96 -10.03 -0.96
N LEU A 119 -4.58 -9.65 -2.08
CA LEU A 119 -4.45 -8.31 -2.66
C LEU A 119 -5.25 -7.28 -1.85
N GLY A 120 -4.54 -6.38 -1.15
CA GLY A 120 -5.13 -5.24 -0.45
C GLY A 120 -5.01 -3.94 -1.26
N ARG A 121 -3.82 -3.33 -1.22
CA ARG A 121 -3.52 -2.03 -1.86
C ARG A 121 -3.93 -1.98 -3.33
N ALA A 122 -3.68 -3.03 -4.08
CA ALA A 122 -3.98 -3.07 -5.52
C ALA A 122 -5.49 -2.91 -5.80
N LEU A 123 -6.36 -3.39 -4.91
CA LEU A 123 -7.81 -3.34 -5.10
C LEU A 123 -8.39 -1.97 -4.73
N VAL A 124 -8.00 -1.43 -3.57
CA VAL A 124 -8.67 -0.25 -2.98
C VAL A 124 -7.80 0.99 -2.92
N GLY A 125 -6.52 0.91 -3.30
CA GLY A 125 -5.59 2.02 -3.15
C GLY A 125 -6.02 3.26 -3.91
N GLN A 126 -6.39 3.11 -5.18
CA GLN A 126 -6.80 4.20 -6.08
C GLN A 126 -8.28 4.60 -5.96
N CYS A 127 -9.11 3.86 -5.19
CA CYS A 127 -10.56 4.07 -5.18
C CYS A 127 -11.03 5.26 -4.32
N ALA A 128 -10.14 5.92 -3.58
CA ALA A 128 -10.50 7.04 -2.71
C ALA A 128 -9.46 8.17 -2.72
N SER A 129 -9.96 9.38 -2.49
CA SER A 129 -9.15 10.58 -2.28
C SER A 129 -9.56 11.25 -0.97
N LEU A 130 -8.59 11.76 -0.22
CA LEU A 130 -8.86 12.59 0.95
C LEU A 130 -9.12 14.01 0.46
N ILE A 131 -10.35 14.48 0.63
CA ILE A 131 -10.75 15.84 0.27
C ILE A 131 -10.57 16.74 1.48
N SER A 132 -9.88 17.86 1.30
CA SER A 132 -9.56 18.79 2.38
C SER A 132 -9.65 20.23 1.91
N ARG A 133 -10.04 21.12 2.82
CA ARG A 133 -10.15 22.56 2.55
C ARG A 133 -8.88 23.28 2.97
N VAL A 134 -8.47 24.27 2.21
CA VAL A 134 -7.41 25.20 2.61
C VAL A 134 -7.90 26.12 3.74
N LEU A 135 -7.29 26.02 4.91
CA LEU A 135 -7.50 26.91 6.04
C LEU A 135 -6.78 28.24 5.85
N TYR A 136 -5.50 28.17 5.45
CA TYR A 136 -4.64 29.34 5.28
C TYR A 136 -3.58 29.09 4.20
N VAL A 137 -3.19 30.16 3.53
CA VAL A 137 -1.99 30.20 2.68
C VAL A 137 -0.99 31.15 3.31
N LYS A 138 0.18 30.64 3.68
CA LYS A 138 1.25 31.42 4.30
C LYS A 138 2.40 31.61 3.30
N ASN A 139 2.51 32.83 2.80
CA ASN A 139 3.61 33.22 1.91
C ASN A 139 4.83 33.63 2.75
N GLY A 140 5.83 32.77 2.82
CA GLY A 140 7.08 33.03 3.52
C GLY A 140 8.16 33.57 2.58
N ARG A 141 9.29 34.03 3.15
CA ARG A 141 10.42 34.54 2.35
C ARG A 141 11.11 33.46 1.50
N LYS A 142 11.12 32.21 1.98
CA LYS A 142 11.81 31.07 1.34
C LYS A 142 10.86 29.99 0.83
N LYS A 143 9.70 29.86 1.47
CA LYS A 143 8.72 28.80 1.22
C LYS A 143 7.32 29.34 1.41
N ASN A 144 6.41 28.84 0.59
CA ASN A 144 4.98 29.06 0.76
C ASN A 144 4.36 27.79 1.35
N PHE A 145 3.35 27.96 2.19
CA PHE A 145 2.63 26.85 2.79
C PHE A 145 1.15 26.92 2.44
N VAL A 146 0.60 25.79 2.03
CA VAL A 146 -0.86 25.57 2.00
C VAL A 146 -1.19 24.72 3.23
N ILE A 147 -1.96 25.31 4.14
CA ILE A 147 -2.37 24.65 5.39
C ILE A 147 -3.79 24.13 5.18
N LEU A 148 -3.91 22.82 5.15
CA LEU A 148 -5.14 22.08 4.95
C LEU A 148 -5.87 21.85 6.29
N ASP A 149 -7.16 21.55 6.23
CA ASP A 149 -7.95 21.17 7.40
C ASP A 149 -7.83 19.69 7.77
N ALA A 150 -7.22 18.87 6.91
CA ALA A 150 -6.75 17.52 7.21
C ALA A 150 -5.26 17.54 7.57
N GLY A 151 -4.81 16.55 8.34
CA GLY A 151 -3.41 16.32 8.69
C GLY A 151 -3.04 14.84 8.71
N MET A 152 -1.91 14.53 9.35
CA MET A 152 -1.42 13.17 9.57
C MET A 152 -2.38 12.29 10.38
N THR A 153 -3.34 12.92 11.07
CA THR A 153 -4.45 12.26 11.77
C THR A 153 -5.39 11.54 10.82
N GLU A 154 -5.68 12.09 9.64
CA GLU A 154 -6.56 11.49 8.64
C GLU A 154 -5.77 10.64 7.62
N LEU A 155 -4.51 11.01 7.34
CA LEU A 155 -3.63 10.27 6.46
C LEU A 155 -2.20 10.22 6.98
N MET A 156 -1.89 9.17 7.73
CA MET A 156 -0.60 8.97 8.40
C MET A 156 0.57 8.66 7.44
N ARG A 157 0.28 8.17 6.22
CA ARG A 157 1.30 7.58 5.34
C ARG A 157 2.46 8.52 4.97
N PRO A 158 2.23 9.80 4.61
CA PRO A 158 3.33 10.73 4.34
C PRO A 158 4.22 10.97 5.57
N ALA A 159 3.62 11.09 6.76
CA ALA A 159 4.37 11.27 8.01
C ALA A 159 5.19 10.02 8.38
N LEU A 160 4.59 8.83 8.30
CA LEU A 160 5.19 7.58 8.75
C LEU A 160 6.17 6.96 7.76
N TYR A 161 5.85 7.02 6.47
CA TYR A 161 6.63 6.33 5.44
C TYR A 161 7.37 7.28 4.50
N HIS A 162 7.14 8.59 4.60
CA HIS A 162 7.50 9.54 3.52
C HIS A 162 6.87 9.12 2.19
N ALA A 163 5.66 8.56 2.25
CA ALA A 163 4.94 8.11 1.07
C ALA A 163 4.46 9.30 0.24
N TYR A 164 4.70 9.23 -1.07
CA TYR A 164 4.14 10.18 -2.01
C TYR A 164 2.66 9.88 -2.25
N HIS A 165 1.85 10.94 -2.32
CA HIS A 165 0.51 10.94 -2.89
C HIS A 165 0.41 12.11 -3.85
N LYS A 166 -0.26 11.93 -4.99
CA LYS A 166 -0.60 13.05 -5.88
C LYS A 166 -1.54 14.01 -5.14
N ILE A 167 -1.20 15.30 -5.18
CA ILE A 167 -1.95 16.38 -4.52
C ILE A 167 -2.41 17.37 -5.58
N GLU A 168 -3.69 17.71 -5.55
CA GLU A 168 -4.36 18.50 -6.59
C GLU A 168 -5.26 19.56 -5.96
N ASN A 169 -5.19 20.79 -6.45
CA ASN A 169 -6.17 21.82 -6.12
C ASN A 169 -7.37 21.65 -7.08
N LEU A 170 -8.52 21.28 -6.55
CA LEU A 170 -9.76 21.04 -7.30
C LEU A 170 -10.52 22.33 -7.63
N SER A 171 -10.24 23.42 -6.91
CA SER A 171 -10.98 24.68 -7.00
C SER A 171 -10.20 25.80 -7.67
N SER A 172 -8.90 25.61 -7.95
CA SER A 172 -8.06 26.66 -8.53
C SER A 172 -8.56 27.08 -9.90
N ASN A 173 -8.75 28.38 -10.08
CA ASN A 173 -9.06 28.96 -11.38
C ASN A 173 -7.74 29.22 -12.13
N SER A 174 -7.19 28.17 -12.75
CA SER A 174 -5.87 28.14 -13.39
C SER A 174 -5.70 29.12 -14.57
N GLN A 175 -6.77 29.77 -15.01
CA GLN A 175 -6.77 30.62 -16.20
C GLN A 175 -5.94 31.91 -16.05
N ASN A 176 -5.62 32.34 -14.81
CA ASN A 176 -4.97 33.65 -14.59
C ASN A 176 -3.70 33.63 -13.70
N GLY A 177 -3.27 32.47 -13.18
CA GLY A 177 -2.15 32.39 -12.22
C GLY A 177 -1.20 31.25 -12.55
N GLY A 178 0.08 31.57 -12.76
CA GLY A 178 1.13 30.57 -12.96
C GLY A 178 1.29 29.60 -11.78
N PHE A 179 2.15 28.59 -11.97
CA PHE A 179 2.45 27.62 -10.91
C PHE A 179 3.37 28.21 -9.84
N ILE A 180 3.06 27.94 -8.58
CA ILE A 180 3.83 28.33 -7.40
C ILE A 180 4.16 27.07 -6.61
N LYS A 181 5.36 27.03 -6.00
CA LYS A 181 5.77 25.93 -5.13
C LYS A 181 5.24 26.13 -3.72
N TYR A 182 4.63 25.08 -3.17
CA TYR A 182 4.14 25.04 -1.80
C TYR A 182 4.62 23.78 -1.07
N ASP A 183 4.86 23.92 0.24
CA ASP A 183 4.76 22.80 1.16
C ASP A 183 3.29 22.66 1.57
N VAL A 184 2.68 21.49 1.36
CA VAL A 184 1.29 21.20 1.70
C VAL A 184 1.27 20.44 3.02
N VAL A 185 0.67 21.07 4.04
CA VAL A 185 0.75 20.65 5.45
C VAL A 185 -0.64 20.64 6.09
N GLY A 186 -0.78 19.92 7.20
CA GLY A 186 -1.98 19.99 8.03
C GLY A 186 -1.87 20.99 9.19
N PRO A 187 -2.84 20.97 10.10
CA PRO A 187 -2.92 21.88 11.25
C PRO A 187 -2.30 21.31 12.54
N ILE A 188 -1.65 20.15 12.50
CA ILE A 188 -1.10 19.42 13.65
C ILE A 188 0.24 20.03 14.08
N CYS A 189 0.61 19.90 15.36
CA CYS A 189 1.74 20.64 15.94
C CYS A 189 3.13 20.07 15.60
N GLU A 190 3.20 19.03 14.80
CA GLU A 190 4.40 18.27 14.47
C GLU A 190 4.89 18.62 13.07
N SER A 191 6.20 18.77 12.91
CA SER A 191 6.81 19.00 11.59
C SER A 191 6.61 17.85 10.61
N THR A 192 6.23 16.66 11.09
CA THR A 192 5.90 15.50 10.27
C THR A 192 4.50 15.59 9.66
N ASP A 193 3.66 16.53 10.11
CA ASP A 193 2.34 16.81 9.53
C ASP A 193 2.45 17.55 8.19
N CYS A 194 3.00 16.83 7.21
CA CYS A 194 3.34 17.33 5.90
C CYS A 194 2.97 16.27 4.87
N PHE A 195 2.04 16.61 3.98
CA PHE A 195 1.64 15.72 2.88
C PHE A 195 2.64 15.74 1.74
N GLY A 196 3.31 16.89 1.51
CA GLY A 196 4.43 16.97 0.58
C GLY A 196 5.08 18.34 0.53
N LYS A 197 6.29 18.38 -0.02
CA LYS A 197 7.16 19.56 -0.03
C LYS A 197 7.45 20.02 -1.45
N GLU A 198 7.57 21.32 -1.64
CA GLU A 198 7.92 21.96 -2.91
C GLU A 198 7.07 21.51 -4.11
N ILE A 199 5.77 21.29 -3.87
CA ILE A 199 4.82 20.87 -4.89
C ILE A 199 4.42 22.09 -5.72
N GLU A 200 4.57 21.98 -7.04
CA GLU A 200 4.08 22.97 -7.98
C GLU A 200 2.56 22.85 -8.12
N LEU A 201 1.85 23.91 -7.71
CA LEU A 201 0.39 24.00 -7.76
C LEU A 201 -0.01 25.34 -8.39
N ALA A 202 -1.21 25.40 -8.95
CA ALA A 202 -1.81 26.67 -9.32
C ALA A 202 -1.90 27.60 -8.10
N LEU A 203 -2.04 28.91 -8.37
CA LEU A 203 -2.31 29.87 -7.30
C LEU A 203 -3.49 29.37 -6.45
N THR A 204 -3.22 29.26 -5.15
CA THR A 204 -4.13 28.64 -4.19
C THR A 204 -4.59 29.70 -3.20
N GLU A 205 -5.87 29.68 -2.87
CA GLU A 205 -6.49 30.62 -1.96
C GLU A 205 -7.15 29.91 -0.78
N ARG A 206 -7.44 30.67 0.28
CA ARG A 206 -8.19 30.15 1.43
C ARG A 206 -9.57 29.71 0.96
N GLY A 207 -10.00 28.52 1.39
CA GLY A 207 -11.30 27.96 1.06
C GLY A 207 -11.30 27.01 -0.13
N ASP A 208 -10.24 27.00 -0.95
CA ASP A 208 -10.03 26.03 -2.04
C ASP A 208 -10.13 24.59 -1.52
N LEU A 209 -10.62 23.70 -2.37
CA LEU A 209 -10.66 22.27 -2.09
C LEU A 209 -9.48 21.56 -2.73
N PHE A 210 -8.85 20.67 -1.97
CA PHE A 210 -7.74 19.85 -2.38
C PHE A 210 -8.14 18.38 -2.35
N ALA A 211 -7.58 17.61 -3.28
CA ALA A 211 -7.58 16.16 -3.25
C ALA A 211 -6.17 15.63 -3.01
N ILE A 212 -6.04 14.77 -2.01
CA ILE A 212 -4.87 13.89 -1.83
C ILE A 212 -5.30 12.52 -2.34
N ARG A 213 -4.75 12.11 -3.49
CA ARG A 213 -5.20 10.95 -4.27
C ARG A 213 -4.66 9.64 -3.71
N SER A 214 -5.26 8.51 -4.12
CA SER A 214 -4.83 7.14 -3.78
C SER A 214 -4.77 6.84 -2.27
N THR A 215 -5.83 7.19 -1.55
CA THR A 215 -5.91 7.10 -0.08
C THR A 215 -6.80 5.94 0.42
N GLY A 216 -7.37 5.13 -0.48
CA GLY A 216 -8.31 4.07 -0.08
C GLY A 216 -7.66 2.88 0.61
N ALA A 217 -6.34 2.69 0.46
CA ALA A 217 -5.58 1.68 1.18
C ALA A 217 -4.65 2.33 2.21
N TYR A 218 -4.74 1.86 3.47
CA TYR A 218 -3.92 2.37 4.58
C TYR A 218 -4.08 3.89 4.81
N GLY A 219 -5.25 4.43 4.48
CA GLY A 219 -5.69 5.78 4.84
C GLY A 219 -6.47 5.73 6.16
N GLU A 220 -7.80 5.69 6.07
CA GLU A 220 -8.72 5.69 7.23
C GLU A 220 -8.38 4.65 8.29
N VAL A 221 -7.99 3.44 7.89
CA VAL A 221 -7.61 2.36 8.82
C VAL A 221 -6.39 2.68 9.70
N MET A 222 -5.63 3.73 9.36
CA MET A 222 -4.49 4.26 10.13
C MET A 222 -4.78 5.66 10.71
N ALA A 223 -6.02 6.13 10.66
CA ALA A 223 -6.40 7.41 11.22
C ALA A 223 -6.32 7.40 12.77
N SER A 224 -6.21 8.58 13.37
CA SER A 224 -6.11 8.71 14.83
C SER A 224 -6.80 9.96 15.35
N HIS A 225 -7.11 9.95 16.65
CA HIS A 225 -7.66 11.10 17.40
C HIS A 225 -6.58 12.01 17.99
N TYR A 226 -5.37 11.98 17.43
CA TYR A 226 -4.30 12.85 17.89
C TYR A 226 -4.73 14.32 17.79
N ASN A 227 -4.32 15.15 18.75
CA ASN A 227 -4.82 16.52 18.94
C ASN A 227 -6.35 16.64 19.10
N LEU A 228 -7.00 15.62 19.68
CA LEU A 228 -8.46 15.57 19.95
C LEU A 228 -9.32 15.79 18.69
N ARG A 229 -8.82 15.33 17.54
CA ARG A 229 -9.54 15.42 16.28
C ARG A 229 -10.58 14.31 16.15
N GLU A 230 -11.74 14.68 15.62
CA GLU A 230 -12.80 13.75 15.30
C GLU A 230 -12.46 12.94 14.03
N ASN A 231 -13.18 11.84 13.82
CA ASN A 231 -13.01 11.04 12.61
C ASN A 231 -13.44 11.82 11.36
N VAL A 232 -12.73 11.59 10.27
CA VAL A 232 -13.09 12.13 8.95
C VAL A 232 -14.41 11.51 8.49
N ARG A 233 -15.27 12.32 7.86
CA ARG A 233 -16.49 11.82 7.22
C ARG A 233 -16.12 11.11 5.92
N VAL A 234 -16.62 9.88 5.75
CA VAL A 234 -16.50 9.12 4.49
C VAL A 234 -17.76 9.29 3.66
N VAL A 235 -17.59 9.49 2.36
CA VAL A 235 -18.68 9.57 1.38
C VAL A 235 -18.33 8.65 0.22
N TYR A 236 -19.30 7.88 -0.24
CA TYR A 236 -19.18 7.00 -1.40
C TYR A 236 -19.94 7.60 -2.57
N ASN A 237 -19.38 7.49 -3.78
CA ASN A 237 -20.13 7.77 -5.00
C ASN A 237 -20.68 6.43 -5.52
N GLU A 238 -22.01 6.29 -5.56
CA GLU A 238 -22.68 5.09 -6.10
C GLU A 238 -22.92 5.18 -7.62
N GLU A 239 -22.66 6.35 -8.22
CA GLU A 239 -22.73 6.53 -9.67
C GLU A 239 -21.36 6.19 -10.29
N ALA A 240 -21.30 5.05 -10.97
CA ALA A 240 -20.15 4.57 -11.75
C ALA A 240 -20.33 4.85 -13.25
#